data_AF-A0A7Z7N1X8-F1
#
_entry.id   AF-A0A7Z7N1X8-F1
#
_cell.length_a   1.000
_cell.length_b   1.000
_cell.length_c   1.000
_cell.angle_alpha   90.00
_cell.angle_beta   90.00
_cell.angle_gamma   90.00
#
_symmetry.space_group_name_H-M   'P 1'
#
loop_
_entity.id
_entity.type
_entity.pdbx_description
1 polymer ?
#
loop_
_entity_poly.entity_id
_entity_poly.type
_entity_poly.pdbx_seq_one_letter_code
_entity_poly.pdbx_strand_id
1 'polypeptide(L)'
;MLGTVLGGLLGALAGPALGGLPWLFVPAMGAMGGVAVYRALASEFSYAWVLGGATALMVIFEAHTLHTFAATASFATLRVAEVVVGTLACVVVSGVFHAGERQYRRYRPLGAVEALAAAGAPPSPESIRAARKLLAWQGAASIAILAALIYILKLPGFAQAMVTAMAVLILPAASLAGHTRRPVAERMVQRFAGCLLAGLIGVALLPLLGNHAWLSMIALSAGVWFGCHVQTGKEGASYVGRQFTIAFIMVFVQDHRWSADPLPALMRLSGILTGIVVLTAVILAMSRLPLARESSDAL
;
A
#
# COMPACT_ATOMS: atom_id res chain seq x y z
N MET A 1 -9.22 -10.57 -2.10
CA MET A 1 -9.50 -11.31 -3.35
C MET A 1 -10.49 -10.56 -4.25
N LEU A 2 -11.79 -10.47 -3.89
CA LEU A 2 -12.82 -9.89 -4.78
C LEU A 2 -12.49 -8.47 -5.28
N GLY A 3 -12.06 -7.57 -4.38
CA GLY A 3 -11.68 -6.20 -4.77
C GLY A 3 -10.55 -6.16 -5.80
N THR A 4 -9.53 -7.02 -5.66
CA THR A 4 -8.42 -7.16 -6.61
C THR A 4 -8.90 -7.67 -7.97
N VAL A 5 -9.79 -8.67 -7.99
CA VAL A 5 -10.38 -9.20 -9.24
C VAL A 5 -11.14 -8.10 -9.97
N LEU A 6 -12.03 -7.39 -9.26
CA LEU A 6 -12.80 -6.29 -9.84
C LEU A 6 -11.90 -5.14 -10.31
N GLY A 7 -10.87 -4.80 -9.54
CA GLY A 7 -9.87 -3.79 -9.92
C GLY A 7 -9.08 -4.18 -11.16
N GLY A 8 -8.66 -5.45 -11.27
CA GLY A 8 -7.96 -5.99 -12.43
C GLY A 8 -8.85 -6.01 -13.68
N LEU A 9 -10.11 -6.44 -13.54
CA LEU A 9 -11.10 -6.39 -14.63
C LEU A 9 -11.36 -4.96 -15.10
N LEU A 10 -11.62 -4.05 -14.16
CA LEU A 10 -11.83 -2.65 -14.47
C LEU A 10 -10.62 -2.06 -15.18
N GLY A 11 -9.40 -2.38 -14.73
CA GLY A 11 -8.20 -1.89 -15.37
C GLY A 11 -7.95 -2.47 -16.76
N ALA A 12 -8.23 -3.77 -16.96
CA ALA A 12 -8.08 -4.42 -18.26
C ALA A 12 -9.09 -3.90 -19.30
N LEU A 13 -10.31 -3.58 -18.87
CA LEU A 13 -11.36 -3.06 -19.75
C LEU A 13 -11.20 -1.56 -20.03
N ALA A 14 -10.92 -0.75 -19.00
CA ALA A 14 -10.82 0.69 -19.13
C ALA A 14 -9.45 1.15 -19.65
N GLY A 15 -8.37 0.44 -19.31
CA GLY A 15 -6.99 0.82 -19.61
C GLY A 15 -6.74 1.12 -21.09
N PRO A 16 -7.10 0.22 -22.03
CA PRO A 16 -6.91 0.45 -23.46
C PRO A 16 -7.69 1.64 -24.01
N ALA A 17 -8.88 1.91 -23.47
CA ALA A 17 -9.70 3.06 -23.88
C ALA A 17 -9.16 4.39 -23.33
N LEU A 18 -8.54 4.37 -22.15
CA LEU A 18 -7.98 5.55 -21.47
C LEU A 18 -6.55 5.88 -21.94
N GLY A 19 -5.76 4.89 -22.35
CA GLY A 19 -4.32 5.01 -22.54
C GLY A 19 -3.90 5.99 -23.65
N GLY A 20 -4.74 6.27 -24.63
CA GLY A 20 -4.40 7.18 -25.74
C GLY A 20 -4.63 8.67 -25.48
N LEU A 21 -5.35 9.04 -24.42
CA LEU A 21 -5.89 10.39 -24.25
C LEU A 21 -5.49 10.95 -22.88
N PRO A 22 -4.42 11.78 -22.79
CA PRO A 22 -3.93 12.31 -21.51
C PRO A 22 -4.98 13.06 -20.70
N TRP A 23 -5.86 13.80 -21.39
CA TRP A 23 -6.96 14.55 -20.79
C TRP A 23 -8.05 13.66 -20.18
N LEU A 24 -8.11 12.38 -20.56
CA LEU A 24 -9.05 11.40 -19.98
C LEU A 24 -8.34 10.50 -18.95
N PHE A 25 -7.10 10.09 -19.24
CA PHE A 25 -6.28 9.25 -18.37
C PHE A 25 -6.04 9.91 -17.01
N VAL A 26 -5.54 11.14 -16.99
CA VAL A 26 -5.17 11.85 -15.75
C VAL A 26 -6.37 12.01 -14.79
N PRO A 27 -7.52 12.58 -15.21
CA PRO A 27 -8.66 12.72 -14.31
C PRO A 27 -9.26 11.36 -13.93
N ALA A 28 -9.26 10.35 -14.81
CA ALA A 28 -9.73 9.02 -14.47
C ALA A 28 -8.89 8.40 -13.35
N MET A 29 -7.56 8.47 -13.45
CA MET A 29 -6.62 7.99 -12.42
C MET A 29 -6.84 8.70 -11.08
N GLY A 30 -6.96 10.03 -11.10
CA GLY A 30 -7.29 10.81 -9.90
C GLY A 30 -8.64 10.42 -9.28
N ALA A 31 -9.68 10.27 -10.10
CA ALA A 31 -11.02 9.90 -9.64
C ALA A 31 -11.05 8.51 -9.01
N MET A 32 -10.46 7.50 -9.67
CA MET A 32 -10.37 6.14 -9.12
C MET A 32 -9.59 6.11 -7.81
N GLY A 33 -8.46 6.81 -7.75
CA GLY A 33 -7.66 6.93 -6.54
C GLY A 33 -8.43 7.60 -5.39
N GLY A 34 -9.10 8.71 -5.66
CA GLY A 34 -9.93 9.42 -4.69
C GLY A 34 -11.09 8.58 -4.17
N VAL A 35 -11.82 7.90 -5.06
CA VAL A 35 -12.91 6.98 -4.70
C VAL A 35 -12.39 5.83 -3.84
N ALA A 36 -11.25 5.23 -4.21
CA ALA A 36 -10.63 4.16 -3.45
C ALA A 36 -10.26 4.61 -2.03
N VAL A 37 -9.61 5.78 -1.89
CA VAL A 37 -9.28 6.37 -0.57
C VAL A 37 -10.56 6.65 0.24
N TYR A 38 -11.54 7.33 -0.37
CA TYR A 38 -12.78 7.69 0.31
C TYR A 38 -13.54 6.46 0.83
N ARG A 39 -13.70 5.45 -0.02
CA ARG A 39 -14.39 4.20 0.32
C ARG A 39 -13.59 3.36 1.30
N ALA A 40 -12.27 3.31 1.18
CA ALA A 40 -11.42 2.59 2.13
C ALA A 40 -11.52 3.16 3.55
N LEU A 41 -11.73 4.47 3.70
CA LEU A 41 -11.91 5.12 5.00
C LEU A 41 -13.32 4.99 5.58
N ALA A 42 -14.32 4.60 4.77
CA ALA A 42 -15.73 4.55 5.17
C ALA A 42 -16.32 3.14 5.23
N SER A 43 -15.74 2.17 4.53
CA SER A 43 -16.30 0.82 4.35
C SER A 43 -15.68 -0.19 5.31
N GLU A 44 -16.49 -1.13 5.78
CA GLU A 44 -16.05 -2.34 6.49
C GLU A 44 -15.09 -3.19 5.63
N PHE A 45 -15.19 -3.09 4.30
CA PHE A 45 -14.32 -3.77 3.35
C PHE A 45 -13.13 -2.91 2.91
N SER A 46 -12.52 -2.16 3.84
CA SER A 46 -11.43 -1.21 3.56
C SER A 46 -10.30 -1.82 2.70
N TYR A 47 -9.84 -3.03 3.04
CA TYR A 47 -8.80 -3.73 2.29
C TYR A 47 -9.19 -4.06 0.85
N ALA A 48 -10.47 -4.31 0.56
CA ALA A 48 -10.93 -4.57 -0.80
C ALA A 48 -10.81 -3.32 -1.68
N TRP A 49 -11.13 -2.14 -1.14
CA TRP A 49 -10.98 -0.86 -1.83
C TRP A 49 -9.50 -0.48 -2.01
N VAL A 50 -8.65 -0.73 -1.01
CA VAL A 50 -7.21 -0.48 -1.11
C VAL A 50 -6.59 -1.34 -2.21
N LEU A 51 -6.75 -2.66 -2.12
CA LEU A 51 -6.11 -3.59 -3.04
C LEU A 51 -6.74 -3.50 -4.43
N GLY A 52 -8.07 -3.35 -4.52
CA GLY A 52 -8.77 -3.17 -5.79
C GLY A 52 -8.38 -1.86 -6.49
N GLY A 53 -8.37 -0.75 -5.75
CA GLY A 53 -7.93 0.55 -6.26
C GLY A 53 -6.46 0.53 -6.71
N ALA A 54 -5.56 -0.06 -5.91
CA ALA A 54 -4.15 -0.23 -6.30
C ALA A 54 -4.03 -1.01 -7.60
N THR A 55 -4.74 -2.14 -7.68
CA THR A 55 -4.70 -3.03 -8.85
C THR A 55 -5.25 -2.31 -10.09
N ALA A 56 -6.38 -1.61 -9.98
CA ALA A 56 -6.94 -0.85 -11.08
C ALA A 56 -5.98 0.22 -11.61
N LEU A 57 -5.38 1.02 -10.71
CA LEU A 57 -4.41 2.05 -11.08
C LEU A 57 -3.17 1.43 -11.75
N MET A 58 -2.65 0.32 -11.23
CA MET A 58 -1.49 -0.37 -11.81
C MET A 58 -1.81 -0.94 -13.19
N VAL A 59 -2.93 -1.63 -13.35
CA VAL A 59 -3.31 -2.25 -14.63
C VAL A 59 -3.63 -1.20 -15.69
N ILE A 60 -4.31 -0.10 -15.35
CA ILE A 60 -4.59 1.00 -16.30
C ILE A 60 -3.31 1.68 -16.73
N PHE A 61 -2.39 1.89 -15.80
CA PHE A 61 -1.07 2.42 -16.12
C PHE A 61 -0.28 1.47 -17.03
N GLU A 62 -0.31 0.17 -16.75
CA GLU A 62 0.38 -0.81 -17.59
C GLU A 62 -0.26 -0.89 -19.00
N ALA A 63 -1.58 -0.77 -19.09
CA ALA A 63 -2.30 -0.72 -20.36
C ALA A 63 -1.87 0.45 -21.24
N HIS A 64 -1.57 1.60 -20.61
CA HIS A 64 -1.01 2.77 -21.31
C HIS A 64 0.35 2.48 -21.94
N THR A 65 1.15 1.58 -21.34
CA THR A 65 2.50 1.22 -21.81
C THR A 65 2.48 0.06 -22.81
N LEU A 66 1.64 -0.95 -22.59
CA LEU A 66 1.62 -2.18 -23.38
C LEU A 66 0.81 -2.07 -24.70
N HIS A 67 -0.01 -1.02 -24.84
CA HIS A 67 -0.83 -0.67 -26.02
C HIS A 67 -1.76 -1.77 -26.59
N THR A 68 -1.75 -2.98 -26.02
CA THR A 68 -2.49 -4.16 -26.49
C THR A 68 -3.34 -4.75 -25.37
N PHE A 69 -4.58 -5.13 -25.72
CA PHE A 69 -5.53 -5.71 -24.76
C PHE A 69 -5.00 -7.03 -24.17
N ALA A 70 -4.44 -7.91 -25.01
CA ALA A 70 -3.98 -9.22 -24.58
C ALA A 70 -2.85 -9.14 -23.53
N ALA A 71 -1.87 -8.24 -23.72
CA ALA A 71 -0.78 -8.04 -22.76
C ALA A 71 -1.25 -7.37 -21.47
N THR A 72 -2.22 -6.45 -21.56
CA THR A 72 -2.85 -5.85 -20.39
C THR A 72 -3.62 -6.89 -19.57
N ALA A 73 -4.38 -7.76 -20.25
CA ALA A 73 -5.15 -8.82 -19.62
C ALA A 73 -4.26 -9.88 -18.96
N SER A 74 -3.15 -10.26 -19.60
CA SER A 74 -2.18 -11.19 -18.99
C SER A 74 -1.54 -10.58 -17.74
N PHE A 75 -1.15 -9.30 -17.77
CA PHE A 75 -0.65 -8.59 -16.59
C PHE A 75 -1.69 -8.55 -15.45
N ALA A 76 -2.95 -8.19 -15.78
CA ALA A 76 -4.03 -8.17 -14.79
C ALA A 76 -4.27 -9.55 -14.16
N THR A 77 -4.23 -10.61 -14.97
CA THR A 77 -4.44 -12.00 -14.53
C THR A 77 -3.31 -12.45 -13.61
N LEU A 78 -2.05 -12.12 -13.94
CA LEU A 78 -0.89 -12.40 -13.09
C LEU A 78 -1.02 -11.70 -11.73
N ARG A 79 -1.40 -10.42 -11.70
CA ARG A 79 -1.60 -9.68 -10.44
C ARG A 79 -2.72 -10.27 -9.58
N VAL A 80 -3.83 -10.67 -10.22
CA VAL A 80 -4.91 -11.35 -9.51
C VAL A 80 -4.44 -12.69 -8.95
N ALA A 81 -3.71 -13.47 -9.74
CA ALA A 81 -3.17 -14.77 -9.31
C ALA A 81 -2.19 -14.62 -8.13
N GLU A 82 -1.26 -13.67 -8.18
CA GLU A 82 -0.32 -13.37 -7.09
C GLU A 82 -1.06 -13.09 -5.77
N VAL A 83 -2.09 -12.24 -5.81
CA VAL A 83 -2.86 -11.89 -4.62
C VAL A 83 -3.68 -13.08 -4.11
N VAL A 84 -4.26 -13.88 -5.01
CA VAL A 84 -5.01 -15.09 -4.64
C VAL A 84 -4.08 -16.10 -3.97
N VAL A 85 -2.94 -16.42 -4.58
CA VAL A 85 -1.95 -17.35 -4.03
C VAL A 85 -1.43 -16.86 -2.69
N GLY A 86 -1.05 -15.59 -2.57
CA GLY A 86 -0.58 -15.01 -1.31
C GLY A 86 -1.65 -15.05 -0.21
N THR A 87 -2.91 -14.77 -0.54
CA THR A 87 -4.00 -14.84 0.44
C THR A 87 -4.28 -16.28 0.87
N LEU A 88 -4.30 -17.24 -0.05
CA LEU A 88 -4.49 -18.66 0.26
C LEU A 88 -3.35 -19.20 1.12
N ALA A 89 -2.10 -18.85 0.81
CA ALA A 89 -0.95 -19.21 1.63
C ALA A 89 -1.09 -18.68 3.06
N CYS A 90 -1.46 -17.41 3.23
CA CYS A 90 -1.72 -16.83 4.55
C CYS A 90 -2.86 -17.56 5.30
N VAL A 91 -3.94 -17.92 4.62
CA VAL A 91 -5.06 -18.66 5.22
C VAL A 91 -4.63 -20.04 5.67
N VAL A 92 -3.85 -20.76 4.85
CA VAL A 92 -3.33 -22.09 5.19
C VAL A 92 -2.40 -22.01 6.40
N VAL A 93 -1.42 -21.10 6.37
CA VAL A 93 -0.48 -20.92 7.48
C VAL A 93 -1.23 -20.55 8.77
N SER A 94 -2.11 -19.54 8.70
CA SER A 94 -2.93 -19.13 9.84
C SER A 94 -3.82 -20.27 10.36
N GLY A 95 -4.41 -21.05 9.47
CA GLY A 95 -5.23 -22.22 9.83
C GLY A 95 -4.42 -23.29 10.55
N VAL A 96 -3.20 -23.58 10.10
CA VAL A 96 -2.29 -24.53 10.75
C VAL A 96 -1.89 -24.04 12.15
N PHE A 97 -1.50 -22.77 12.29
CA PHE A 97 -1.17 -22.21 13.60
C PHE A 97 -2.37 -22.17 14.55
N HIS A 98 -3.55 -21.78 14.06
CA HIS A 98 -4.76 -21.76 14.88
C HIS A 98 -5.22 -23.17 15.30
N ALA A 99 -5.04 -24.18 14.45
CA ALA A 99 -5.25 -25.58 14.82
C ALA A 99 -4.26 -26.02 15.91
N GLY A 100 -2.98 -25.65 15.77
CA GLY A 100 -1.93 -25.89 16.78
C GLY A 100 -2.21 -25.21 18.12
N GLU A 101 -2.61 -23.94 18.11
CA GLU A 101 -2.99 -23.19 19.32
C GLU A 101 -4.25 -23.74 19.98
N ARG A 102 -5.25 -24.16 19.20
CA ARG A 102 -6.47 -24.79 19.72
C ARG A 102 -6.14 -26.13 20.39
N GLN A 103 -5.21 -26.89 19.83
CA GLN A 103 -4.72 -28.12 20.42
C GLN A 103 -3.90 -27.86 21.69
N TYR A 104 -3.05 -26.82 21.69
CA TYR A 104 -2.25 -26.42 22.85
C TYR A 104 -3.11 -25.86 24.01
N ARG A 105 -4.12 -25.03 23.70
CA ARG A 105 -5.12 -24.53 24.67
C ARG A 105 -5.99 -25.64 25.27
N ARG A 106 -6.15 -26.77 24.57
CA ARG A 106 -6.85 -27.95 25.10
C ARG A 106 -6.13 -28.60 26.28
N TYR A 107 -4.82 -28.38 26.42
CA TYR A 107 -3.98 -28.94 27.49
C TYR A 107 -3.59 -27.95 28.60
N ARG A 108 -4.01 -26.68 28.51
CA ARG A 108 -3.73 -25.66 29.55
C ARG A 108 -4.95 -24.75 29.73
N PRO A 109 -5.69 -24.81 30.86
CA PRO A 109 -6.70 -23.81 31.13
C PRO A 109 -6.00 -22.57 31.70
N LEU A 110 -6.22 -21.40 31.11
CA LEU A 110 -6.49 -20.15 31.83
C LEU A 110 -6.58 -18.93 30.91
N GLY A 111 -7.49 -18.05 31.31
CA GLY A 111 -7.26 -16.60 31.32
C GLY A 111 -7.83 -15.85 30.13
N ALA A 112 -9.08 -15.42 30.26
CA ALA A 112 -9.58 -14.28 29.50
C ALA A 112 -8.70 -13.07 29.82
N VAL A 113 -8.12 -12.45 28.78
CA VAL A 113 -7.53 -11.12 28.91
C VAL A 113 -8.22 -10.23 27.89
N GLU A 114 -8.82 -9.20 28.46
CA GLU A 114 -9.84 -8.32 27.93
C GLU A 114 -9.39 -7.44 26.80
N ALA A 115 -10.41 -6.96 26.10
CA ALA A 115 -10.40 -5.80 25.24
C ALA A 115 -9.77 -4.60 25.94
N LEU A 116 -8.88 -3.90 25.25
CA LEU A 116 -8.57 -2.51 25.57
C LEU A 116 -8.23 -1.74 24.29
N ALA A 117 -9.05 -0.73 24.01
CA ALA A 117 -8.63 0.66 23.79
C ALA A 117 -9.56 1.38 22.79
N ALA A 118 -10.36 2.30 23.30
CA ALA A 118 -10.42 3.69 22.79
C ALA A 118 -11.29 4.53 23.75
N ALA A 119 -10.67 5.08 24.78
CA ALA A 119 -11.23 6.19 25.55
C ALA A 119 -10.88 7.48 24.81
N GLY A 120 -11.84 7.98 24.06
CA GLY A 120 -11.87 9.32 23.47
C GLY A 120 -13.32 9.65 23.20
N ALA A 121 -13.73 10.90 23.42
CA ALA A 121 -15.07 11.34 23.03
C ALA A 121 -15.26 11.00 21.54
N PRO A 122 -16.37 10.33 21.15
CA PRO A 122 -16.57 9.96 19.77
C PRO A 122 -16.59 11.25 18.93
N PRO A 123 -15.68 11.39 17.94
CA PRO A 123 -15.69 12.56 17.07
C PRO A 123 -17.04 12.68 16.37
N SER A 124 -17.49 13.91 16.14
CA SER A 124 -18.78 14.14 15.49
C SER A 124 -18.82 13.45 14.12
N PRO A 125 -19.93 12.80 13.73
CA PRO A 125 -20.04 12.13 12.43
C PRO A 125 -19.72 13.03 11.22
N GLU A 126 -19.89 14.34 11.39
CA GLU A 126 -19.62 15.38 10.40
C GLU A 126 -18.12 15.65 10.25
N SER A 127 -17.36 15.77 11.35
CA SER A 127 -15.90 16.00 11.28
C SER A 127 -15.17 14.83 10.63
N ILE A 128 -15.57 13.58 10.94
CA ILE A 128 -15.03 12.38 10.29
C ILE A 128 -15.37 12.39 8.78
N ARG A 129 -16.54 12.90 8.39
CA ARG A 129 -16.94 12.96 6.97
C ARG A 129 -16.15 14.03 6.22
N ALA A 130 -15.92 15.20 6.82
CA ALA A 130 -15.09 16.26 6.27
C ALA A 130 -13.63 15.81 6.09
N ALA A 131 -13.03 15.19 7.13
CA ALA A 131 -11.68 14.66 7.07
C ALA A 131 -11.52 13.57 5.99
N ARG A 132 -12.52 12.68 5.85
CA ARG A 132 -12.56 11.67 4.77
C ARG A 132 -12.60 12.31 3.38
N LYS A 133 -13.44 13.32 3.18
CA LYS A 133 -13.52 14.05 1.90
C LYS A 133 -12.18 14.74 1.59
N LEU A 134 -11.56 15.39 2.57
CA LEU A 134 -10.28 16.06 2.40
C LEU A 134 -9.17 15.08 2.00
N LEU A 135 -9.05 13.96 2.70
CA LEU A 135 -8.05 12.92 2.37
C LEU A 135 -8.31 12.31 0.99
N ALA A 136 -9.58 12.10 0.62
CA ALA A 136 -9.94 11.63 -0.72
C ALA A 136 -9.53 12.62 -1.81
N TRP A 137 -9.77 13.92 -1.59
CA TRP A 137 -9.34 14.98 -2.52
C TRP A 137 -7.81 15.10 -2.61
N GLN A 138 -7.10 14.99 -1.48
CA GLN A 138 -5.64 14.97 -1.46
C GLN A 138 -5.09 13.75 -2.21
N GLY A 139 -5.70 12.57 -2.02
CA GLY A 139 -5.34 11.35 -2.75
C GLY A 139 -5.61 11.48 -4.25
N ALA A 140 -6.79 11.98 -4.63
CA ALA A 140 -7.16 12.20 -6.02
C ALA A 140 -6.21 13.18 -6.72
N ALA A 141 -5.94 14.33 -6.09
CA ALA A 141 -5.04 15.33 -6.64
C ALA A 141 -3.59 14.81 -6.72
N SER A 142 -3.12 14.08 -5.71
CA SER A 142 -1.76 13.49 -5.74
C SER A 142 -1.63 12.48 -6.88
N ILE A 143 -2.61 11.59 -7.04
CA ILE A 143 -2.60 10.58 -8.11
C ILE A 143 -2.75 11.22 -9.48
N ALA A 144 -3.58 12.27 -9.63
CA ALA A 144 -3.69 13.02 -10.87
C ALA A 144 -2.39 13.76 -11.22
N ILE A 145 -1.73 14.41 -10.26
CA ILE A 145 -0.44 15.07 -10.49
C ILE A 145 0.61 14.04 -10.89
N LEU A 146 0.69 12.91 -10.17
CA LEU A 146 1.56 11.79 -10.55
C LEU A 146 1.25 11.36 -12.00
N ALA A 147 -0.02 11.09 -12.33
CA ALA A 147 -0.44 10.69 -13.66
C ALA A 147 -0.14 11.74 -14.74
N ALA A 148 -0.11 13.02 -14.42
CA ALA A 148 0.33 14.06 -15.34
C ALA A 148 1.86 14.06 -15.51
N LEU A 149 2.60 13.92 -14.41
CA LEU A 149 4.07 13.91 -14.41
C LEU A 149 4.65 12.77 -15.24
N ILE A 150 3.91 11.68 -15.44
CA ILE A 150 4.40 10.58 -16.26
C ILE A 150 4.62 10.97 -17.72
N TYR A 151 3.78 11.83 -18.27
CA TYR A 151 3.88 12.31 -19.65
C TYR A 151 5.12 13.20 -19.86
N ILE A 152 5.67 13.75 -18.76
CA ILE A 152 6.77 14.71 -18.79
C ILE A 152 8.08 14.02 -18.40
N LEU A 153 8.08 13.28 -17.29
CA LEU A 153 9.30 12.81 -16.62
C LEU A 153 9.61 11.32 -16.84
N LYS A 154 8.67 10.53 -17.40
CA LYS A 154 8.81 9.08 -17.61
C LYS A 154 9.47 8.36 -16.42
N LEU A 155 9.05 8.70 -15.21
CA LEU A 155 9.77 8.31 -13.99
C LEU A 155 9.69 6.80 -13.73
N PRO A 156 10.81 6.16 -13.40
CA PRO A 156 10.80 4.80 -12.88
C PRO A 156 10.02 4.69 -11.56
N GLY A 157 9.25 3.61 -11.38
CA GLY A 157 8.53 3.34 -10.13
C GLY A 157 7.20 4.08 -9.98
N PHE A 158 6.61 4.54 -11.07
CA PHE A 158 5.35 5.29 -11.10
C PHE A 158 4.20 4.58 -10.37
N ALA A 159 3.98 3.30 -10.68
CA ALA A 159 2.98 2.47 -10.01
C ALA A 159 3.17 2.48 -8.48
N GLN A 160 4.41 2.41 -8.01
CA GLN A 160 4.75 2.45 -6.60
C GLN A 160 4.49 3.83 -5.98
N ALA A 161 4.69 4.93 -6.72
CA ALA A 161 4.37 6.28 -6.26
C ALA A 161 2.87 6.46 -6.00
N MET A 162 2.02 6.00 -6.91
CA MET A 162 0.57 6.05 -6.76
C MET A 162 0.08 5.19 -5.59
N VAL A 163 0.57 3.95 -5.48
CA VAL A 163 0.25 3.06 -4.35
C VAL A 163 0.71 3.68 -3.03
N THR A 164 1.83 4.42 -3.03
CA THR A 164 2.31 5.15 -1.85
C THR A 164 1.37 6.29 -1.47
N ALA A 165 1.01 7.14 -2.42
CA ALA A 165 0.07 8.25 -2.18
C ALA A 165 -1.26 7.74 -1.60
N MET A 166 -1.79 6.64 -2.13
CA MET A 166 -3.01 6.03 -1.62
C MET A 166 -2.82 5.36 -0.25
N ALA A 167 -1.82 4.49 -0.08
CA ALA A 167 -1.66 3.70 1.14
C ALA A 167 -1.34 4.55 2.39
N VAL A 168 -0.64 5.68 2.21
CA VAL A 168 -0.34 6.61 3.29
C VAL A 168 -1.61 7.29 3.82
N LEU A 169 -2.56 7.62 2.94
CA LEU A 169 -3.79 8.33 3.29
C LEU A 169 -4.87 7.44 3.91
N ILE A 170 -4.75 6.11 3.80
CA ILE A 170 -5.75 5.17 4.34
C ILE A 170 -5.48 4.92 5.83
N LEU A 171 -5.86 5.91 6.63
CA LEU A 171 -5.70 5.94 8.07
C LEU A 171 -6.84 5.20 8.81
N PRO A 172 -6.58 4.57 9.97
CA PRO A 172 -7.64 4.00 10.80
C PRO A 172 -8.58 5.10 11.29
N ALA A 173 -9.89 4.82 11.36
CA ALA A 173 -10.92 5.76 11.78
C ALA A 173 -10.58 6.51 13.08
N ALA A 174 -9.95 5.83 14.05
CA ALA A 174 -9.52 6.41 15.32
C ALA A 174 -8.47 7.54 15.18
N SER A 175 -7.67 7.53 14.11
CA SER A 175 -6.65 8.57 13.84
C SER A 175 -7.19 9.76 13.03
N LEU A 176 -8.43 9.69 12.54
CA LEU A 176 -9.13 10.82 11.92
C LEU A 176 -9.78 11.77 12.94
N ALA A 177 -9.83 11.37 14.21
CA ALA A 177 -10.44 12.12 15.31
C ALA A 177 -9.55 13.25 15.86
N GLY A 178 -8.36 13.47 15.27
CA GLY A 178 -7.41 14.50 15.70
C GLY A 178 -6.68 15.12 14.51
N HIS A 179 -5.57 15.84 14.77
CA HIS A 179 -4.80 16.54 13.74
C HIS A 179 -4.28 15.60 12.63
N THR A 180 -5.02 15.49 11.52
CA THR A 180 -4.82 14.52 10.43
C THR A 180 -3.38 14.51 9.86
N ARG A 181 -2.64 15.62 9.94
CA ARG A 181 -1.29 15.73 9.36
C ARG A 181 -0.24 14.88 10.07
N ARG A 182 -0.28 14.80 11.39
CA ARG A 182 0.71 14.06 12.18
C ARG A 182 0.69 12.55 11.86
N PRO A 183 -0.46 11.85 11.88
CA PRO A 183 -0.48 10.42 11.56
C PRO A 183 -0.18 10.15 10.07
N VAL A 184 -0.49 11.08 9.15
CA VAL A 184 -0.05 10.99 7.75
C VAL A 184 1.49 11.07 7.67
N ALA A 185 2.11 12.05 8.32
CA ALA A 185 3.56 12.23 8.32
C ALA A 185 4.28 11.04 8.96
N GLU A 186 3.78 10.53 10.09
CA GLU A 186 4.30 9.31 10.73
C GLU A 186 4.25 8.13 9.75
N ARG A 187 3.15 7.92 9.02
CA ARG A 187 3.07 6.87 8.01
C ARG A 187 4.01 7.06 6.82
N MET A 188 4.22 8.31 6.37
CA MET A 188 5.20 8.61 5.32
C MET A 188 6.60 8.19 5.77
N VAL A 189 7.00 8.59 6.97
CA VAL A 189 8.30 8.24 7.57
C VAL A 189 8.42 6.74 7.75
N GLN A 190 7.39 6.08 8.28
CA GLN A 190 7.40 4.64 8.51
C GLN A 190 7.48 3.84 7.19
N ARG A 191 6.81 4.31 6.12
CA ARG A 191 6.91 3.73 4.77
C ARG A 191 8.30 3.88 4.20
N PHE A 192 8.85 5.08 4.28
CA PHE A 192 10.20 5.36 3.81
C PHE A 192 11.23 4.54 4.59
N ALA A 193 11.18 4.56 5.92
CA ALA A 193 12.11 3.84 6.79
C ALA A 193 12.06 2.32 6.56
N GLY A 194 10.87 1.72 6.52
CA GLY A 194 10.73 0.28 6.30
C GLY A 194 11.32 -0.16 4.95
N CYS A 195 11.01 0.58 3.88
CA CYS A 195 11.54 0.26 2.56
C CYS A 195 13.04 0.58 2.42
N LEU A 196 13.53 1.65 3.04
CA LEU A 196 14.95 1.99 3.08
C LEU A 196 15.76 0.91 3.80
N LEU A 197 15.30 0.48 4.99
CA LEU A 197 15.96 -0.57 5.76
C LEU A 197 16.00 -1.89 4.98
N ALA A 198 14.88 -2.30 4.38
CA ALA A 198 14.82 -3.50 3.56
C ALA A 198 15.72 -3.41 2.32
N GLY A 199 15.77 -2.25 1.68
CA GLY A 199 16.65 -1.99 0.55
C GLY A 199 18.13 -2.06 0.94
N LEU A 200 18.54 -1.37 2.00
CA LEU A 200 19.92 -1.37 2.49
C LEU A 200 20.38 -2.76 2.91
N ILE A 201 19.56 -3.46 3.70
CA ILE A 201 19.85 -4.81 4.17
C ILE A 201 19.89 -5.77 2.97
N GLY A 202 18.93 -5.68 2.05
CA GLY A 202 18.92 -6.48 0.82
C GLY A 202 20.17 -6.25 -0.04
N VAL A 203 20.52 -5.00 -0.33
CA VAL A 203 21.71 -4.64 -1.11
C VAL A 203 23.00 -5.10 -0.44
N ALA A 204 23.07 -5.08 0.90
CA ALA A 204 24.24 -5.57 1.63
C ALA A 204 24.33 -7.11 1.65
N LEU A 205 23.19 -7.80 1.79
CA LEU A 205 23.14 -9.27 1.86
C LEU A 205 23.27 -9.95 0.49
N LEU A 206 22.69 -9.38 -0.56
CA LEU A 206 22.66 -10.02 -1.89
C LEU A 206 24.06 -10.39 -2.42
N PRO A 207 25.09 -9.53 -2.35
CA PRO A 207 26.45 -9.90 -2.75
C PRO A 207 27.07 -11.00 -1.88
N LEU A 208 26.72 -11.04 -0.57
CA LEU A 208 27.24 -12.02 0.38
C LEU A 208 26.63 -13.42 0.18
N LEU A 209 25.36 -13.48 -0.22
CA LEU A 209 24.63 -14.73 -0.40
C LEU A 209 24.88 -15.35 -1.78
N GLY A 210 25.32 -14.54 -2.76
CA GLY A 210 25.65 -14.99 -4.10
C GLY A 210 24.50 -15.73 -4.78
N ASN A 211 24.80 -16.82 -5.50
CA ASN A 211 23.81 -17.61 -6.23
C ASN A 211 23.25 -18.80 -5.42
N HIS A 212 23.46 -18.83 -4.10
CA HIS A 212 23.07 -19.94 -3.24
C HIS A 212 21.62 -19.78 -2.77
N ALA A 213 20.68 -20.37 -3.51
CA ALA A 213 19.24 -20.29 -3.24
C ALA A 213 18.84 -20.63 -1.79
N TRP A 214 19.51 -21.59 -1.15
CA TRP A 214 19.20 -22.01 0.22
C TRP A 214 19.59 -20.96 1.26
N LEU A 215 20.73 -20.28 1.11
CA LEU A 215 21.15 -19.18 2.00
C LEU A 215 20.17 -18.01 1.90
N SER A 216 19.75 -17.75 0.67
CA SER A 216 18.78 -16.75 0.30
C SER A 216 17.38 -17.03 0.90
N MET A 217 16.97 -18.30 0.97
CA MET A 217 15.76 -18.75 1.69
C MET A 217 15.84 -18.57 3.21
N ILE A 218 17.01 -18.85 3.81
CA ILE A 218 17.24 -18.61 5.23
C ILE A 218 17.21 -17.12 5.53
N ALA A 219 17.89 -16.30 4.74
CA ALA A 219 17.89 -14.85 4.87
C ALA A 219 16.48 -14.27 4.73
N LEU A 220 15.72 -14.73 3.73
CA LEU A 220 14.32 -14.36 3.53
C LEU A 220 13.47 -14.69 4.76
N SER A 221 13.61 -15.91 5.28
CA SER A 221 12.86 -16.37 6.45
C SER A 221 13.21 -15.58 7.72
N ALA A 222 14.49 -15.31 7.94
CA ALA A 222 14.97 -14.50 9.06
C ALA A 222 14.47 -13.05 8.97
N GLY A 223 14.51 -12.44 7.79
CA GLY A 223 13.99 -11.09 7.57
C GLY A 223 12.48 -11.00 7.74
N VAL A 224 11.72 -11.95 7.21
CA VAL A 224 10.26 -12.01 7.41
C VAL A 224 9.93 -12.19 8.90
N TRP A 225 10.65 -13.07 9.61
CA TRP A 225 10.49 -13.25 11.05
C TRP A 225 10.76 -11.94 11.82
N PHE A 226 11.87 -11.25 11.52
CA PHE A 226 12.20 -9.98 12.14
C PHE A 226 11.12 -8.92 11.87
N GLY A 227 10.67 -8.80 10.63
CA GLY A 227 9.62 -7.85 10.26
C GLY A 227 8.28 -8.15 10.93
N CYS A 228 7.90 -9.43 11.07
CA CYS A 228 6.74 -9.85 11.85
C CYS A 228 6.89 -9.52 13.34
N HIS A 229 8.08 -9.72 13.91
CA HIS A 229 8.36 -9.36 15.30
C HIS A 229 8.17 -7.86 15.55
N VAL A 230 8.76 -7.01 14.69
CA VAL A 230 8.57 -5.55 14.72
C VAL A 230 7.10 -5.18 14.51
N GLN A 231 6.40 -5.89 13.61
CA GLN A 231 4.97 -5.67 13.35
C GLN A 231 4.10 -5.88 14.60
N THR A 232 4.44 -6.87 15.43
CA THR A 232 3.72 -7.20 16.68
C THR A 232 4.16 -6.38 17.89
N GLY A 233 5.17 -5.53 17.77
CA GLY A 233 5.68 -4.68 18.85
C GLY A 233 4.68 -3.60 19.30
N LYS A 234 4.77 -3.20 20.58
CA LYS A 234 3.85 -2.24 21.22
C LYS A 234 4.16 -0.76 20.92
N GLU A 235 5.32 -0.45 20.34
CA GLU A 235 5.84 0.93 20.23
C GLU A 235 5.42 1.68 18.95
N GLY A 236 4.29 1.34 18.33
CA GLY A 236 3.81 2.05 17.14
C GLY A 236 4.63 1.83 15.86
N ALA A 237 5.69 1.01 15.91
CA ALA A 237 6.52 0.63 14.74
C ALA A 237 5.88 -0.43 13.83
N SER A 238 4.62 -0.82 14.08
CA SER A 238 3.95 -1.93 13.38
C SER A 238 3.94 -1.75 11.87
N TYR A 239 3.75 -0.51 11.38
CA TYR A 239 3.72 -0.22 9.95
C TYR A 239 5.12 -0.25 9.32
N VAL A 240 6.18 0.13 10.06
CA VAL A 240 7.58 -0.03 9.61
C VAL A 240 7.87 -1.49 9.35
N GLY A 241 7.51 -2.37 10.29
CA GLY A 241 7.68 -3.83 10.16
C GLY A 241 6.99 -4.37 8.90
N ARG A 242 5.73 -3.95 8.64
CA ARG A 242 5.00 -4.35 7.42
C ARG A 242 5.72 -3.89 6.14
N GLN A 243 6.16 -2.64 6.10
CA GLN A 243 6.81 -2.06 4.92
C GLN A 243 8.19 -2.69 4.69
N PHE A 244 8.92 -2.97 5.77
CA PHE A 244 10.15 -3.75 5.74
C PHE A 244 9.91 -5.15 5.17
N THR A 245 8.98 -5.93 5.73
CA THR A 245 8.70 -7.30 5.26
C THR A 245 8.31 -7.34 3.79
N ILE A 246 7.39 -6.48 3.36
CA ILE A 246 6.94 -6.41 1.96
C ILE A 246 8.08 -5.96 1.03
N ALA A 247 8.92 -5.03 1.48
CA ALA A 247 10.08 -4.60 0.71
C ALA A 247 11.12 -5.70 0.59
N PHE A 248 11.44 -6.36 1.70
CA PHE A 248 12.44 -7.40 1.80
C PHE A 248 12.07 -8.64 0.98
N ILE A 249 10.82 -9.10 1.04
CA ILE A 249 10.34 -10.21 0.20
C ILE A 249 10.56 -9.90 -1.28
N MET A 250 10.22 -8.70 -1.75
CA MET A 250 10.39 -8.35 -3.17
C MET A 250 11.85 -8.21 -3.60
N VAL A 251 12.78 -7.90 -2.69
CA VAL A 251 14.21 -7.85 -3.04
C VAL A 251 14.75 -9.25 -3.31
N PHE A 252 14.30 -10.23 -2.52
CA PHE A 252 14.78 -11.62 -2.59
C PHE A 252 13.98 -12.50 -3.56
N VAL A 253 12.69 -12.24 -3.73
CA VAL A 253 11.81 -12.96 -4.67
C VAL A 253 11.71 -12.15 -5.96
N GLN A 254 12.65 -12.42 -6.88
CA GLN A 254 12.69 -11.81 -8.22
C GLN A 254 12.26 -12.82 -9.28
N ASP A 255 11.67 -12.34 -10.39
CA ASP A 255 11.10 -13.19 -11.46
C ASP A 255 12.14 -14.07 -12.19
N HIS A 256 13.43 -13.72 -12.14
CA HIS A 256 14.48 -14.38 -12.93
C HIS A 256 15.69 -14.75 -12.06
N ARG A 257 15.74 -16.02 -11.61
CA ARG A 257 16.83 -16.60 -10.79
C ARG A 257 17.01 -15.84 -9.46
N TRP A 258 17.74 -16.42 -8.51
CA TRP A 258 18.18 -15.70 -7.32
C TRP A 258 19.32 -14.74 -7.71
N SER A 259 18.94 -13.73 -8.50
CA SER A 259 19.79 -12.71 -9.05
C SER A 259 19.95 -11.60 -8.01
N ALA A 260 21.19 -11.25 -7.71
CA ALA A 260 21.56 -10.16 -6.82
C ALA A 260 21.41 -8.78 -7.49
N ASP A 261 20.25 -8.50 -8.10
CA ASP A 261 20.01 -7.21 -8.75
C ASP A 261 19.37 -6.22 -7.76
N PRO A 262 20.04 -5.10 -7.40
CA PRO A 262 19.48 -4.08 -6.53
C PRO A 262 18.46 -3.17 -7.22
N LEU A 263 18.35 -3.22 -8.55
CA LEU A 263 17.52 -2.29 -9.34
C LEU A 263 16.04 -2.28 -8.92
N PRO A 264 15.35 -3.42 -8.69
CA PRO A 264 13.96 -3.41 -8.25
C PRO A 264 13.75 -2.70 -6.91
N ALA A 265 14.71 -2.79 -6.00
CA ALA A 265 14.66 -2.11 -4.70
C ALA A 265 14.75 -0.58 -4.88
N LEU A 266 15.69 -0.12 -5.72
CA LEU A 266 15.91 1.28 -6.03
C LEU A 266 14.70 1.91 -6.72
N MET A 267 14.11 1.21 -7.70
CA MET A 267 12.90 1.64 -8.41
C MET A 267 11.71 1.84 -7.46
N ARG A 268 11.64 1.05 -6.39
CA ARG A 268 10.59 1.22 -5.38
C ARG A 268 10.88 2.38 -4.43
N LEU A 269 12.14 2.57 -4.05
CA LEU A 269 12.55 3.69 -3.21
C LEU A 269 12.30 5.03 -3.92
N SER A 270 12.65 5.12 -5.21
CA SER A 270 12.38 6.31 -6.03
C SER A 270 10.88 6.59 -6.15
N GLY A 271 10.06 5.55 -6.38
CA GLY A 271 8.60 5.67 -6.41
C GLY A 271 8.01 6.14 -5.09
N ILE A 272 8.47 5.59 -3.95
CA ILE A 272 8.04 6.00 -2.61
C ILE A 272 8.39 7.47 -2.36
N LEU A 273 9.63 7.88 -2.64
CA LEU A 273 10.08 9.25 -2.45
C LEU A 273 9.25 10.23 -3.29
N THR A 274 9.05 9.90 -4.57
CA THR A 274 8.22 10.71 -5.48
C THR A 274 6.78 10.82 -4.97
N GLY A 275 6.19 9.71 -4.52
CA GLY A 275 4.85 9.70 -3.95
C GLY A 275 4.73 10.55 -2.69
N ILE A 276 5.72 10.49 -1.79
CA ILE A 276 5.75 11.31 -0.57
C ILE A 276 5.90 12.80 -0.92
N VAL A 277 6.81 13.16 -1.82
CA VAL A 277 7.04 14.56 -2.22
C VAL A 277 5.76 15.17 -2.82
N VAL A 278 5.14 14.48 -3.78
CA VAL A 278 3.89 14.97 -4.40
C VAL A 278 2.77 15.06 -3.37
N LEU A 279 2.62 14.04 -2.52
CA LEU A 279 1.56 14.05 -1.52
C LEU A 279 1.75 15.18 -0.49
N THR A 280 2.98 15.41 -0.03
CA THR A 280 3.29 16.53 0.87
C THR A 280 3.00 17.87 0.21
N ALA A 281 3.39 18.06 -1.06
CA ALA A 281 3.09 19.28 -1.81
C ALA A 281 1.57 19.51 -1.91
N VAL A 282 0.79 18.47 -2.20
CA VAL A 282 -0.68 18.55 -2.26
C VAL A 282 -1.29 18.89 -0.90
N ILE A 283 -0.86 18.23 0.18
CA ILE A 283 -1.33 18.51 1.54
C ILE A 283 -1.05 19.96 1.92
N LEU A 284 0.14 20.47 1.60
CA LEU A 284 0.53 21.86 1.85
C LEU A 284 -0.29 22.84 1.00
N ALA A 285 -0.50 22.57 -0.28
CA ALA A 285 -1.30 23.41 -1.15
C ALA A 285 -2.78 23.47 -0.69
N MET A 286 -3.36 22.31 -0.37
CA MET A 286 -4.75 22.21 0.07
C MET A 286 -4.96 22.67 1.51
N SER A 287 -3.90 22.79 2.32
CA SER A 287 -3.99 23.33 3.68
C SER A 287 -4.53 24.76 3.75
N ARG A 288 -4.48 25.49 2.63
CA ARG A 288 -4.96 26.87 2.51
C ARG A 288 -6.44 26.95 2.10
N LEU A 289 -7.08 25.83 1.75
CA LEU A 289 -8.47 25.79 1.27
C LEU A 289 -9.48 25.79 2.43
N PRO A 290 -10.71 26.32 2.21
CA PRO A 290 -11.78 26.35 3.23
C PRO A 290 -12.12 24.97 3.81
N LEU A 291 -12.12 23.94 2.96
CA LEU A 291 -12.34 22.53 3.37
C LEU A 291 -11.34 22.03 4.42
N ALA A 292 -10.10 22.55 4.42
CA ALA A 292 -9.11 22.22 5.43
C ALA A 292 -9.36 22.97 6.75
N ARG A 293 -9.93 24.19 6.68
CA ARG A 293 -10.35 24.96 7.87
C ARG A 293 -11.57 24.35 8.54
N GLU A 294 -12.60 23.99 7.78
CA GLU A 294 -13.77 23.27 8.30
C GLU A 294 -13.39 21.96 9.00
N SER A 295 -12.42 21.22 8.46
CA SER A 295 -11.92 20.00 9.13
C SER A 295 -11.14 20.29 10.41
N SER A 296 -10.53 21.48 10.53
CA SER A 296 -9.73 21.88 11.69
C SER A 296 -10.58 22.54 12.78
N ASP A 297 -11.67 23.20 12.41
CA ASP A 297 -12.60 23.87 13.33
C ASP A 297 -13.64 22.88 13.91
N ALA A 298 -13.82 21.73 13.25
CA ALA A 298 -14.70 20.64 13.69
C ALA A 298 -14.01 19.55 14.54
N LEU A 299 -12.71 19.72 14.82
CA LEU A 299 -11.85 18.84 15.63
C LEU A 299 -11.43 19.56 16.92
#